data_AF-A0A0B5EHM5-F1
#
_entry.id   AF-A0A0B5EHM5-F1
#
_cell.length_a   1.000
_cell.length_b   1.000
_cell.length_c   1.000
_cell.angle_alpha   90.00
_cell.angle_beta   90.00
_cell.angle_gamma   90.00
#
_symmetry.space_group_name_H-M   'P 1'
#
loop_
_entity.id
_entity.type
_entity.pdbx_description
1 polymer ?
#
loop_
_entity_poly.entity_id
_entity_poly.type
_entity_poly.pdbx_seq_one_letter_code
_entity_poly.pdbx_strand_id
1 'polypeptide(L)'
;MTARDTIDWAREEDARWAAAFELRLVLHHEVPAALPGQALAEVRELTEESGAPAEELLGDPRAYADSVAAERVGEKHTGAVDLSGLTPAQRFRSLGYAAALTAAVLTCVHWAQEGMRVRISPAAGLFVVLLTAAVLACGVAAGLYNAGRHRAMSGWCLAAAGLLSGAIAAGTGLSDDPLFKLPTPVVLIVSALLAATVRTFSGPGTDDWFRGPAEEPDDARWIRRLGGLLRGRHGLGFREARGHTAEVRSHLAASGTGAQQAYGDVAVYAARLAGKAGRARRKERRRRLAFGGLTALVLLADEQYVRRGEFGAYQFWLVLGVLALFLWEALVRPRLQRRTG
;
A
#
# COMPACT_ATOMS: atom_id res chain seq x y z
N MET A 1 -7.34 -13.11 -16.79
CA MET A 1 -6.35 -13.19 -17.87
C MET A 1 -6.00 -11.77 -18.27
N THR A 2 -4.98 -11.18 -17.66
CA THR A 2 -4.31 -10.01 -18.26
C THR A 2 -3.44 -10.56 -19.36
N ALA A 3 -3.54 -10.01 -20.57
CA ALA A 3 -2.72 -10.36 -21.73
C ALA A 3 -1.24 -10.03 -21.46
N ARG A 4 -0.59 -10.82 -20.58
CA ARG A 4 0.76 -11.29 -20.87
C ARG A 4 0.56 -12.37 -21.91
N ASP A 5 0.22 -11.97 -23.13
CA ASP A 5 0.58 -12.80 -24.26
C ASP A 5 2.08 -12.95 -24.12
N THR A 6 2.51 -14.19 -23.91
CA THR A 6 3.91 -14.57 -23.98
C THR A 6 4.39 -14.12 -25.34
N ILE A 7 5.06 -12.96 -25.37
CA ILE A 7 5.73 -12.43 -26.54
C ILE A 7 6.75 -13.51 -26.91
N ASP A 8 6.50 -14.17 -28.03
CA ASP A 8 7.44 -15.13 -28.59
C ASP A 8 8.59 -14.35 -29.23
N TRP A 9 9.82 -14.72 -28.88
CA TRP A 9 11.02 -14.04 -29.34
C TRP A 9 11.73 -14.95 -30.33
N ALA A 10 12.04 -14.44 -31.52
CA ALA A 10 12.73 -15.21 -32.55
C ALA A 10 14.12 -15.70 -32.11
N ARG A 11 14.76 -15.01 -31.15
CA ARG A 11 16.08 -15.35 -30.61
C ARG A 11 16.05 -15.44 -29.10
N GLU A 12 16.79 -16.41 -28.55
CA GLU A 12 16.95 -16.57 -27.10
C GLU A 12 17.70 -15.38 -26.46
N GLU A 13 18.58 -14.73 -27.21
CA GLU A 13 19.29 -13.52 -26.77
C GLU A 13 18.33 -12.35 -26.53
N ASP A 14 17.40 -12.12 -27.46
CA ASP A 14 16.37 -11.08 -27.36
C ASP A 14 15.40 -11.40 -26.19
N ALA A 15 15.06 -12.68 -25.98
CA ALA A 15 14.25 -13.10 -24.84
C ALA A 15 14.94 -12.80 -23.49
N ARG A 16 16.24 -13.06 -23.38
CA ARG A 16 17.03 -12.75 -22.18
C ARG A 16 17.15 -11.24 -21.96
N TRP A 17 17.37 -10.48 -23.03
CA TRP A 17 17.41 -9.02 -23.00
C TRP A 17 16.06 -8.45 -22.51
N ALA A 18 14.96 -8.93 -23.08
CA ALA A 18 13.60 -8.52 -22.73
C ALA A 18 13.26 -8.82 -21.26
N ALA A 19 13.64 -10.00 -20.76
CA ALA A 19 13.47 -10.35 -19.36
C ALA A 19 14.27 -9.43 -18.42
N ALA A 20 15.51 -9.08 -18.79
CA ALA A 20 16.34 -8.16 -18.01
C ALA A 20 15.76 -6.73 -18.01
N PHE A 21 15.27 -6.25 -19.17
CA PHE A 21 14.58 -4.98 -19.32
C PHE A 21 13.30 -4.94 -18.48
N GLU A 22 12.41 -5.94 -18.59
CA GLU A 22 11.15 -6.01 -17.82
C GLU A 22 11.44 -6.04 -16.32
N LEU A 23 12.39 -6.88 -15.90
CA LEU A 23 12.77 -6.99 -14.50
C LEU A 23 13.31 -5.66 -13.97
N ARG A 24 14.18 -4.98 -14.73
CA ARG A 24 14.69 -3.66 -14.35
C ARG A 24 13.56 -2.64 -14.28
N LEU A 25 12.73 -2.57 -15.31
CA LEU A 25 11.64 -1.61 -15.43
C LEU A 25 10.64 -1.79 -14.29
N VAL A 26 10.21 -3.02 -13.98
CA VAL A 26 9.22 -3.31 -12.93
C VAL A 26 9.80 -3.18 -11.51
N LEU A 27 11.05 -3.61 -11.28
CA LEU A 27 11.63 -3.61 -9.93
C LEU A 27 12.24 -2.27 -9.52
N HIS A 28 12.74 -1.48 -10.47
CA HIS A 28 13.41 -0.22 -10.18
C HIS A 28 12.59 1.01 -10.54
N HIS A 29 11.65 0.89 -11.47
CA HIS A 29 10.79 1.99 -11.90
C HIS A 29 9.33 1.71 -11.55
N GLU A 30 8.66 2.70 -10.98
CA GLU A 30 7.24 2.62 -10.64
C GLU A 30 6.44 2.92 -11.91
N VAL A 31 6.38 1.94 -12.82
CA VAL A 31 5.76 2.10 -14.15
C VAL A 31 4.28 1.70 -14.16
N PRO A 32 3.45 2.33 -15.02
CA PRO A 32 2.09 1.84 -15.28
C PRO A 32 2.10 0.38 -15.74
N ALA A 33 1.14 -0.43 -15.29
CA ALA A 33 1.11 -1.87 -15.55
C ALA A 33 1.10 -2.25 -17.03
N ALA A 34 0.60 -1.38 -17.91
CA ALA A 34 0.60 -1.61 -19.36
C ALA A 34 1.92 -1.26 -20.06
N LEU A 35 2.77 -0.40 -19.44
CA LEU A 35 3.96 0.15 -20.08
C LEU A 35 5.01 -0.91 -20.44
N PRO A 36 5.35 -1.90 -19.56
CA PRO A 36 6.32 -2.93 -19.92
C PRO A 36 5.90 -3.73 -21.15
N GLY A 37 4.63 -4.12 -21.24
CA GLY A 37 4.11 -4.89 -22.38
C GLY A 37 4.13 -4.09 -23.68
N GLN A 38 3.76 -2.81 -23.63
CA GLN A 38 3.83 -1.90 -24.78
C GLN A 38 5.28 -1.70 -25.25
N ALA A 39 6.19 -1.40 -24.32
CA ALA A 39 7.59 -1.21 -24.64
C ALA A 39 8.23 -2.49 -25.22
N LEU A 40 7.94 -3.67 -24.66
CA LEU A 40 8.43 -4.94 -25.19
C LEU A 40 7.87 -5.27 -26.58
N ALA A 41 6.61 -4.93 -26.85
CA ALA A 41 6.02 -5.12 -28.17
C ALA A 41 6.72 -4.26 -29.24
N GLU A 42 7.04 -2.99 -28.91
CA GLU A 42 7.79 -2.09 -29.79
C GLU A 42 9.24 -2.56 -29.99
N VAL A 43 9.90 -3.05 -28.93
CA VAL A 43 11.25 -3.62 -29.05
C VAL A 43 11.23 -4.82 -30.00
N ARG A 44 10.25 -5.71 -29.87
CA ARG A 44 10.11 -6.86 -30.76
C ARG A 44 9.93 -6.41 -32.21
N GLU A 45 8.98 -5.51 -32.46
CA GLU A 45 8.74 -4.96 -33.80
C GLU A 45 10.03 -4.40 -34.41
N LEU A 46 10.80 -3.62 -33.64
CA LEU A 46 12.07 -3.07 -34.10
C LEU A 46 13.13 -4.16 -34.41
N THR A 47 13.22 -5.21 -33.58
CA THR A 47 14.13 -6.34 -33.84
C THR A 47 13.72 -7.18 -35.05
N GLU A 48 12.41 -7.31 -35.29
CA GLU A 48 11.86 -8.05 -36.44
C GLU A 48 12.08 -7.26 -37.74
N GLU A 49 11.84 -5.95 -37.73
CA GLU A 49 12.02 -5.08 -38.90
C GLU A 49 13.49 -4.92 -39.30
N SER A 50 14.39 -4.77 -38.34
CA SER A 50 15.83 -4.57 -38.61
C SER A 50 16.58 -5.88 -38.84
N GLY A 51 16.06 -7.00 -38.33
CA GLY A 51 16.75 -8.28 -38.29
C GLY A 51 17.98 -8.32 -37.37
N ALA A 52 18.27 -7.27 -36.60
CA ALA A 52 19.39 -7.19 -35.66
C ALA A 52 18.95 -7.58 -34.22
N PRO A 53 19.88 -8.03 -33.36
CA PRO A 53 19.57 -8.33 -31.96
C PRO A 53 19.26 -7.06 -31.16
N ALA A 54 18.40 -7.18 -30.13
CA ALA A 54 17.94 -6.06 -29.31
C ALA A 54 19.09 -5.28 -28.64
N GLU A 55 20.14 -5.99 -28.21
CA GLU A 55 21.31 -5.38 -27.57
C GLU A 55 22.11 -4.49 -28.53
N GLU A 56 22.17 -4.83 -29.82
CA GLU A 56 22.84 -4.00 -30.82
C GLU A 56 22.03 -2.74 -31.15
N LEU A 57 20.70 -2.85 -31.20
CA LEU A 57 19.80 -1.75 -31.55
C LEU A 57 19.58 -0.76 -30.40
N LEU A 58 19.43 -1.28 -29.18
CA LEU A 58 18.96 -0.53 -28.01
C LEU A 58 20.00 -0.45 -26.89
N GLY A 59 21.10 -1.19 -27.01
CA GLY A 59 22.16 -1.24 -26.00
C GLY A 59 21.79 -2.08 -24.79
N ASP A 60 22.37 -1.72 -23.64
CA ASP A 60 22.14 -2.41 -22.37
C ASP A 60 20.65 -2.30 -21.94
N PRO A 61 19.99 -3.42 -21.59
CA PRO A 61 18.57 -3.41 -21.23
C PRO A 61 18.26 -2.56 -20.01
N ARG A 62 19.24 -2.32 -19.11
CA ARG A 62 19.02 -1.51 -17.92
C ARG A 62 19.09 -0.02 -18.24
N ALA A 63 20.04 0.39 -19.08
CA ALA A 63 20.12 1.74 -19.60
C ALA A 63 18.85 2.11 -20.39
N TYR A 64 18.37 1.19 -21.23
CA TYR A 64 17.12 1.39 -21.97
C TYR A 64 15.89 1.43 -21.06
N ALA A 65 15.81 0.60 -20.02
CA ALA A 65 14.75 0.71 -19.02
C ALA A 65 14.76 2.06 -18.29
N ASP A 66 15.95 2.59 -17.98
CA ASP A 66 16.10 3.90 -17.34
C ASP A 66 15.67 5.05 -18.30
N SER A 67 15.93 4.95 -19.61
CA SER A 67 15.45 5.94 -20.60
C SER A 67 13.94 5.87 -20.82
N VAL A 68 13.38 4.67 -21.03
CA VAL A 68 11.93 4.45 -21.17
C VAL A 68 11.19 4.98 -19.94
N ALA A 69 11.72 4.73 -18.74
CA ALA A 69 11.13 5.25 -17.52
C ALA A 69 11.14 6.78 -17.47
N ALA A 70 12.25 7.42 -17.86
CA ALA A 70 12.38 8.88 -17.88
C ALA A 70 11.43 9.55 -18.89
N GLU A 71 11.25 8.93 -20.06
CA GLU A 71 10.46 9.50 -21.16
C GLU A 71 8.96 9.21 -21.02
N ARG A 72 8.60 7.97 -20.64
CA ARG A 72 7.22 7.48 -20.77
C ARG A 72 6.47 7.40 -19.45
N VAL A 73 7.15 7.45 -18.31
CA VAL A 73 6.45 7.55 -17.02
C VAL A 73 6.03 9.00 -16.83
N GLY A 74 4.85 9.32 -17.38
CA GLY A 74 4.28 10.65 -17.30
C GLY A 74 4.20 11.14 -15.85
N GLU A 75 4.44 12.43 -15.64
CA GLU A 75 4.47 13.04 -14.31
C GLU A 75 3.17 12.87 -13.52
N LYS A 76 2.05 12.71 -14.23
CA LYS A 76 0.74 12.41 -13.64
C LYS A 76 0.74 11.06 -12.93
N HIS A 77 1.48 10.07 -13.43
CA HIS A 77 1.60 8.76 -12.79
C HIS A 77 2.46 8.83 -11.53
N THR A 78 3.65 9.43 -11.62
CA THR A 78 4.54 9.65 -10.47
C THR A 78 3.91 10.56 -9.41
N GLY A 79 3.09 11.51 -9.82
CA GLY A 79 2.25 12.31 -8.95
C GLY A 79 1.21 11.50 -8.19
N ALA A 80 0.67 10.42 -8.77
CA ALA A 80 -0.43 9.63 -8.21
C ALA A 80 0.01 8.56 -7.21
N VAL A 81 1.22 8.03 -7.33
CA VAL A 81 1.76 6.94 -6.51
C VAL A 81 2.53 7.46 -5.29
N ASP A 82 2.56 6.67 -4.21
CA ASP A 82 3.36 6.95 -3.01
C ASP A 82 4.80 6.43 -3.13
N LEU A 83 5.60 6.54 -2.06
CA LEU A 83 6.97 5.99 -2.00
C LEU A 83 7.07 4.47 -2.23
N SER A 84 5.95 3.76 -2.36
CA SER A 84 5.87 2.34 -2.71
C SER A 84 5.70 2.06 -4.19
N GLY A 85 5.37 3.08 -4.98
CA GLY A 85 4.72 2.88 -6.28
C GLY A 85 3.25 2.47 -6.16
N LEU A 86 2.61 2.67 -5.01
CA LEU A 86 1.21 2.29 -4.81
C LEU A 86 0.31 3.52 -4.74
N THR A 87 -0.82 3.48 -5.43
CA THR A 87 -1.90 4.45 -5.23
C THR A 87 -2.55 4.24 -3.85
N PRO A 88 -3.22 5.26 -3.28
CA PRO A 88 -3.99 5.10 -2.05
C PRO A 88 -4.96 3.91 -2.09
N ALA A 89 -5.68 3.72 -3.21
CA ALA A 89 -6.56 2.56 -3.39
C ALA A 89 -5.79 1.23 -3.43
N GLN A 90 -4.65 1.17 -4.13
CA GLN A 90 -3.80 -0.02 -4.14
C GLN A 90 -3.30 -0.39 -2.73
N ARG A 91 -2.94 0.60 -1.90
CA ARG A 91 -2.50 0.37 -0.52
C ARG A 91 -3.65 -0.12 0.37
N PHE A 92 -4.85 0.43 0.21
CA PHE A 92 -6.03 -0.10 0.90
C PHE A 92 -6.30 -1.56 0.51
N ARG A 93 -6.18 -1.87 -0.78
CA ARG A 93 -6.37 -3.23 -1.29
C ARG A 93 -5.32 -4.21 -0.80
N SER A 94 -4.06 -3.83 -0.78
CA SER A 94 -3.00 -4.71 -0.28
C SER A 94 -3.21 -5.08 1.18
N LEU A 95 -3.72 -4.15 2.00
CA LEU A 95 -4.12 -4.42 3.38
C LEU A 95 -5.35 -5.32 3.46
N GLY A 96 -6.35 -5.11 2.61
CA GLY A 96 -7.53 -5.99 2.53
C GLY A 96 -7.17 -7.42 2.11
N TYR A 97 -6.29 -7.59 1.12
CA TYR A 97 -5.78 -8.90 0.71
C TYR A 97 -4.93 -9.55 1.79
N ALA A 98 -4.07 -8.79 2.47
CA ALA A 98 -3.30 -9.29 3.60
C ALA A 98 -4.23 -9.78 4.72
N ALA A 99 -5.27 -9.01 5.06
CA ALA A 99 -6.25 -9.41 6.07
C ALA A 99 -7.00 -10.70 5.68
N ALA A 100 -7.47 -10.79 4.42
CA ALA A 100 -8.16 -11.97 3.92
C ALA A 100 -7.24 -13.21 3.88
N LEU A 101 -5.98 -13.03 3.47
CA LEU A 101 -4.98 -14.10 3.46
C LEU A 101 -4.66 -14.57 4.88
N THR A 102 -4.44 -13.65 5.81
CA THR A 102 -4.22 -13.98 7.22
C THR A 102 -5.42 -14.74 7.80
N ALA A 103 -6.65 -14.29 7.53
CA ALA A 103 -7.86 -15.00 7.94
C ALA A 103 -7.92 -16.43 7.37
N ALA A 104 -7.62 -16.60 6.08
CA ALA A 104 -7.59 -17.91 5.43
C ALA A 104 -6.51 -18.82 6.03
N VAL A 105 -5.30 -18.31 6.27
CA VAL A 105 -4.20 -19.07 6.89
C VAL A 105 -4.56 -19.50 8.30
N LEU A 106 -5.05 -18.58 9.14
CA LEU A 106 -5.49 -18.90 10.51
C LEU A 106 -6.61 -19.94 10.49
N THR A 107 -7.54 -19.85 9.55
CA THR A 107 -8.61 -20.84 9.38
C THR A 107 -8.05 -22.22 9.01
N CYS A 108 -7.09 -22.30 8.08
CA CYS A 108 -6.43 -23.55 7.72
C CYS A 108 -5.65 -24.16 8.89
N VAL A 109 -4.93 -23.33 9.65
CA VAL A 109 -4.19 -23.78 10.84
C VAL A 109 -5.14 -24.34 11.88
N HIS A 110 -6.22 -23.64 12.17
CA HIS A 110 -7.25 -24.09 13.10
C HIS A 110 -7.96 -25.35 12.60
N TRP A 111 -8.24 -25.45 11.29
CA TRP A 111 -8.76 -26.67 10.66
C TRP A 111 -7.84 -27.88 10.92
N ALA A 112 -6.53 -27.70 10.73
CA ALA A 112 -5.57 -28.77 10.94
C ALA A 112 -5.49 -29.26 12.39
N GLN A 113 -5.86 -28.41 13.36
CA GLN A 113 -5.76 -28.70 14.80
C GLN A 113 -7.05 -29.24 15.41
N GLU A 114 -8.18 -28.59 15.12
CA GLU A 114 -9.47 -28.89 15.79
C GLU A 114 -10.43 -29.68 14.89
N GLY A 115 -10.03 -29.92 13.64
CA GLY A 115 -10.80 -30.67 12.65
C GLY A 115 -11.83 -29.82 11.90
N MET A 116 -12.80 -30.48 11.27
CA MET A 116 -13.72 -29.85 10.31
C MET A 116 -14.78 -28.92 10.90
N ARG A 117 -14.84 -28.76 12.23
CA ARG A 117 -15.94 -28.03 12.90
C ARG A 117 -15.38 -26.98 13.84
N VAL A 118 -15.56 -25.71 13.47
CA VAL A 118 -15.22 -24.55 14.29
C VAL A 118 -16.40 -24.24 15.21
N ARG A 119 -16.12 -24.07 16.51
CA ARG A 119 -17.11 -23.58 17.47
C ARG A 119 -17.14 -22.06 17.41
N ILE A 120 -18.29 -21.49 17.08
CA ILE A 120 -18.45 -20.04 17.10
C ILE A 120 -19.17 -19.65 18.40
N SER A 121 -18.42 -19.00 19.30
CA SER A 121 -19.00 -18.28 20.43
C SER A 121 -19.35 -16.84 20.01
N PRO A 122 -20.28 -16.17 20.70
CA PRO A 122 -20.59 -14.77 20.43
C PRO A 122 -19.35 -13.88 20.63
N ALA A 123 -18.52 -14.20 21.64
CA ALA A 123 -17.26 -13.52 21.92
C ALA A 123 -16.30 -13.58 20.72
N ALA A 124 -16.03 -14.78 20.21
CA ALA A 124 -15.14 -14.98 19.07
C ALA A 124 -15.67 -14.32 17.79
N GLY A 125 -16.97 -14.46 17.52
CA GLY A 125 -17.60 -13.83 16.35
C GLY A 125 -17.49 -12.30 16.38
N LEU A 126 -17.84 -11.68 17.50
CA LEU A 126 -17.75 -10.23 17.67
C LEU A 126 -16.29 -9.73 17.64
N PHE A 127 -15.38 -10.47 18.28
CA PHE A 127 -13.94 -10.19 18.24
C PHE A 127 -13.43 -10.11 16.80
N VAL A 128 -13.71 -11.13 15.99
CA VAL A 128 -13.26 -11.20 14.59
C VAL A 128 -13.85 -10.07 13.75
N VAL A 129 -15.14 -9.77 13.92
CA VAL A 129 -15.80 -8.67 13.19
C VAL A 129 -15.17 -7.33 13.54
N LEU A 130 -14.99 -7.03 14.82
CA LEU A 130 -14.41 -5.76 15.28
C LEU A 130 -12.94 -5.63 14.89
N LEU A 131 -12.17 -6.71 14.98
CA LEU A 131 -10.78 -6.74 14.54
C LEU A 131 -10.67 -6.50 13.03
N THR A 132 -11.50 -7.16 12.23
CA THR A 132 -11.54 -6.96 10.77
C THR A 132 -11.89 -5.52 10.43
N ALA A 133 -12.91 -4.95 11.09
CA ALA A 133 -13.29 -3.56 10.92
C ALA A 133 -12.15 -2.60 11.30
N ALA A 134 -11.39 -2.89 12.37
CA ALA A 134 -10.24 -2.09 12.76
C ALA A 134 -9.11 -2.12 11.73
N VAL A 135 -8.83 -3.28 11.14
CA VAL A 135 -7.82 -3.44 10.07
C VAL A 135 -8.24 -2.64 8.83
N LEU A 136 -9.51 -2.72 8.44
CA LEU A 136 -10.05 -1.92 7.33
C LEU A 136 -9.96 -0.41 7.62
N ALA A 137 -10.32 0.01 8.84
CA ALA A 137 -10.18 1.40 9.29
C ALA A 137 -8.72 1.89 9.24
N CYS A 138 -7.76 1.05 9.61
CA CYS A 138 -6.33 1.35 9.46
C CYS A 138 -5.93 1.50 7.99
N GLY A 139 -6.45 0.65 7.11
CA GLY A 139 -6.22 0.76 5.67
C GLY A 139 -6.77 2.06 5.08
N VAL A 140 -7.97 2.47 5.48
CA VAL A 140 -8.54 3.76 5.10
C VAL A 140 -7.69 4.91 5.64
N ALA A 141 -7.28 4.85 6.90
CA ALA A 141 -6.40 5.86 7.49
C ALA A 141 -5.07 5.99 6.71
N ALA A 142 -4.45 4.87 6.34
CA ALA A 142 -3.23 4.86 5.54
C ALA A 142 -3.44 5.47 4.15
N GLY A 143 -4.56 5.14 3.48
CA GLY A 143 -4.94 5.75 2.19
C GLY A 143 -5.14 7.26 2.31
N LEU A 144 -5.84 7.73 3.34
CA LEU A 144 -6.07 9.15 3.62
C LEU A 144 -4.79 9.90 3.99
N TYR A 145 -3.87 9.25 4.72
CA TYR A 145 -2.54 9.79 4.99
C TYR A 145 -1.79 10.05 3.68
N ASN A 146 -1.75 9.07 2.78
CA ASN A 146 -1.12 9.18 1.47
C ASN A 146 -1.82 10.16 0.53
N ALA A 147 -3.10 10.43 0.75
CA ALA A 147 -3.84 11.50 0.07
C ALA A 147 -3.60 12.90 0.70
N GLY A 148 -2.81 13.00 1.78
CA GLY A 148 -2.54 14.26 2.49
C GLY A 148 -3.68 14.73 3.40
N ARG A 149 -4.70 13.89 3.64
CA ARG A 149 -5.91 14.22 4.40
C ARG A 149 -5.77 13.87 5.88
N HIS A 150 -4.79 14.48 6.55
CA HIS A 150 -4.41 14.13 7.93
C HIS A 150 -5.54 14.28 8.98
N ARG A 151 -6.49 15.21 8.80
CA ARG A 151 -7.63 15.37 9.72
C ARG A 151 -8.61 14.19 9.61
N ALA A 152 -8.94 13.80 8.37
CA ALA A 152 -9.79 12.63 8.12
C ALA A 152 -9.09 11.36 8.60
N MET A 153 -7.79 11.23 8.33
CA MET A 153 -6.95 10.13 8.85
C MET A 153 -7.10 10.02 10.37
N SER A 154 -6.92 11.09 11.14
CA SER A 154 -7.00 11.00 12.61
C SER A 154 -8.35 10.47 13.12
N GLY A 155 -9.47 10.79 12.45
CA GLY A 155 -10.78 10.24 12.79
C GLY A 155 -10.81 8.73 12.59
N TRP A 156 -10.30 8.23 11.47
CA TRP A 156 -10.19 6.79 11.20
C TRP A 156 -9.22 6.07 12.15
N CYS A 157 -8.15 6.73 12.59
CA CYS A 157 -7.24 6.19 13.58
C CYS A 157 -7.93 6.03 14.95
N LEU A 158 -8.74 7.00 15.35
CA LEU A 158 -9.54 6.91 16.57
C LEU A 158 -10.60 5.82 16.46
N ALA A 159 -11.28 5.72 15.32
CA ALA A 159 -12.23 4.64 15.05
C ALA A 159 -11.56 3.26 15.14
N ALA A 160 -10.39 3.09 14.52
CA ALA A 160 -9.62 1.85 14.60
C ALA A 160 -9.24 1.52 16.05
N ALA A 161 -8.77 2.49 16.84
CA ALA A 161 -8.45 2.28 18.24
C ALA A 161 -9.68 1.89 19.08
N GLY A 162 -10.84 2.51 18.82
CA GLY A 162 -12.11 2.16 19.46
C GLY A 162 -12.56 0.75 19.11
N LEU A 163 -12.49 0.37 17.82
CA LEU A 163 -12.83 -0.98 17.35
C LEU A 163 -11.93 -2.04 17.97
N LEU A 164 -10.63 -1.78 18.12
CA LEU A 164 -9.70 -2.70 18.78
C LEU A 164 -9.99 -2.84 20.26
N SER A 165 -10.24 -1.73 20.95
CA SER A 165 -10.63 -1.76 22.36
C SER A 165 -11.91 -2.56 22.55
N GLY A 166 -12.89 -2.39 21.64
CA GLY A 166 -14.12 -3.18 21.60
C GLY A 166 -13.88 -4.66 21.31
N ALA A 167 -12.96 -5.00 20.39
CA ALA A 167 -12.60 -6.40 20.12
C ALA A 167 -12.03 -7.05 21.39
N ILE A 168 -11.07 -6.41 22.05
CA ILE A 168 -10.48 -6.88 23.31
C ILE A 168 -11.54 -7.08 24.39
N ALA A 169 -12.43 -6.09 24.57
CA ALA A 169 -13.53 -6.19 25.52
C ALA A 169 -14.48 -7.34 25.18
N ALA A 170 -14.76 -7.57 23.88
CA ALA A 170 -15.61 -8.67 23.44
C ALA A 170 -14.99 -10.03 23.73
N GLY A 171 -13.69 -10.18 23.50
CA GLY A 171 -12.96 -11.44 23.75
C GLY A 171 -12.74 -11.75 25.24
N THR A 172 -12.91 -10.78 26.14
CA THR A 172 -12.69 -10.95 27.58
C THR A 172 -13.96 -10.88 28.43
N GLY A 173 -15.01 -10.22 27.92
CA GLY A 173 -16.23 -9.95 28.67
C GLY A 173 -17.46 -10.77 28.26
N LEU A 174 -17.46 -11.40 27.07
CA LEU A 174 -18.57 -12.25 26.64
C LEU A 174 -18.32 -13.72 26.98
N SER A 175 -19.40 -14.49 27.13
CA SER A 175 -19.31 -15.93 27.34
C SER A 175 -18.68 -16.65 26.14
N ASP A 176 -17.85 -17.63 26.44
CA ASP A 176 -17.26 -18.57 25.47
C ASP A 176 -18.18 -19.74 25.12
N ASP A 177 -19.41 -19.74 25.65
CA ASP A 177 -20.39 -20.77 25.32
C ASP A 177 -20.66 -20.79 23.80
N PRO A 178 -20.48 -21.95 23.15
CA PRO A 178 -20.62 -22.04 21.70
C PRO A 178 -22.10 -21.89 21.32
N LEU A 179 -22.40 -20.93 20.44
CA LEU A 179 -23.76 -20.79 19.89
C LEU A 179 -24.06 -21.93 18.91
N PHE A 180 -23.11 -22.21 18.02
CA PHE A 180 -23.24 -23.25 17.01
C PHE A 180 -21.86 -23.70 16.49
N LYS A 181 -21.86 -24.80 15.75
CA LYS A 181 -20.66 -25.34 15.09
C LYS A 181 -20.80 -25.13 13.59
N LEU A 182 -19.81 -24.51 12.98
CA LEU A 182 -19.75 -24.29 11.53
C LEU A 182 -18.70 -25.21 10.91
N PRO A 183 -18.97 -25.77 9.72
CA PRO A 183 -17.93 -26.41 8.94
C PRO A 183 -16.83 -25.41 8.61
N THR A 184 -15.57 -25.76 8.86
CA THR A 184 -14.41 -24.90 8.59
C THR A 184 -14.33 -24.38 7.15
N PRO A 185 -14.74 -25.15 6.10
CA PRO A 185 -14.81 -24.62 4.74
C PRO A 185 -15.69 -23.38 4.57
N VAL A 186 -16.71 -23.18 5.41
CA VAL A 186 -17.55 -21.96 5.35
C VAL A 186 -16.74 -20.71 5.70
N VAL A 187 -15.84 -20.81 6.68
CA VAL A 187 -14.96 -19.69 7.08
C VAL A 187 -13.95 -19.36 5.97
N LEU A 188 -13.45 -20.37 5.26
CA LEU A 188 -12.62 -20.17 4.08
C LEU A 188 -13.39 -19.47 2.95
N ILE A 189 -14.64 -19.87 2.71
CA ILE A 189 -15.52 -19.19 1.74
C ILE A 189 -15.72 -17.73 2.12
N VAL A 190 -15.99 -17.43 3.40
CA VAL A 190 -16.12 -16.04 3.87
C VAL A 190 -14.83 -15.24 3.65
N SER A 191 -13.66 -15.84 3.91
CA SER A 191 -12.36 -15.20 3.66
C SER A 191 -12.13 -14.93 2.16
N ALA A 192 -12.51 -15.89 1.30
CA ALA A 192 -12.44 -15.73 -0.15
C ALA A 192 -13.42 -14.65 -0.65
N LEU A 193 -14.63 -14.58 -0.09
CA LEU A 193 -15.61 -13.53 -0.39
C LEU A 193 -15.08 -12.16 0.01
N LEU A 194 -14.45 -12.03 1.19
CA LEU A 194 -13.82 -10.78 1.61
C LEU A 194 -12.72 -10.34 0.61
N ALA A 195 -11.87 -11.26 0.18
CA ALA A 195 -10.86 -10.97 -0.85
C ALA A 195 -11.50 -10.55 -2.19
N ALA A 196 -12.62 -11.18 -2.57
CA ALA A 196 -13.39 -10.83 -3.76
C ALA A 196 -14.03 -9.43 -3.63
N THR A 197 -14.56 -9.06 -2.45
CA THR A 197 -15.10 -7.71 -2.19
C THR A 197 -14.01 -6.65 -2.26
N VAL A 198 -12.83 -6.91 -1.69
CA VAL A 198 -11.67 -5.99 -1.82
C VAL A 198 -11.27 -5.83 -3.29
N ARG A 199 -11.39 -6.89 -4.09
CA ARG A 199 -11.15 -6.84 -5.53
C ARG A 199 -12.19 -5.98 -6.25
N THR A 200 -13.48 -6.12 -5.97
CA THR A 200 -14.53 -5.33 -6.66
C THR A 200 -14.49 -3.85 -6.31
N PHE A 201 -14.03 -3.51 -5.10
CA PHE A 201 -13.72 -2.13 -4.70
C PHE A 201 -12.50 -1.50 -5.43
N SER A 202 -11.98 -2.12 -6.49
CA SER A 202 -10.83 -1.63 -7.27
C SER A 202 -11.19 -0.73 -8.46
N GLY A 203 -12.43 -0.26 -8.57
CA GLY A 203 -12.86 0.54 -9.71
C GLY A 203 -12.09 1.87 -9.84
N PRO A 204 -12.11 2.50 -11.02
CA PRO A 204 -11.49 3.81 -11.25
C PRO A 204 -11.88 4.88 -10.22
N GLY A 205 -13.08 4.80 -9.65
CA GLY A 205 -13.59 5.74 -8.64
C GLY A 205 -13.00 5.58 -7.23
N THR A 206 -12.27 4.50 -6.93
CA THR A 206 -11.76 4.28 -5.56
C THR A 206 -10.66 5.26 -5.20
N ASP A 207 -9.78 5.58 -6.14
CA ASP A 207 -8.76 6.63 -5.92
C ASP A 207 -9.41 8.02 -5.76
N ASP A 208 -10.57 8.25 -6.40
CA ASP A 208 -11.31 9.51 -6.27
C ASP A 208 -11.94 9.65 -4.88
N TRP A 209 -12.38 8.56 -4.25
CA TRP A 209 -12.83 8.58 -2.85
C TRP A 209 -11.75 9.10 -1.90
N PHE A 210 -10.49 8.71 -2.12
CA PHE A 210 -9.36 9.20 -1.33
C PHE A 210 -8.96 10.64 -1.68
N ARG A 211 -9.09 11.05 -2.95
CA ARG A 211 -8.85 12.43 -3.39
C ARG A 211 -9.84 13.42 -2.79
N GLY A 212 -11.07 12.98 -2.54
CA GLY A 212 -12.17 13.85 -2.14
C GLY A 212 -12.81 14.55 -3.34
N PRO A 213 -13.88 15.34 -3.12
CA PRO A 213 -14.58 16.04 -4.19
C PRO A 213 -13.63 16.96 -4.97
N ALA A 214 -13.90 17.11 -6.27
CA ALA A 214 -13.25 18.11 -7.10
C ALA A 214 -13.73 19.49 -6.62
N GLU A 215 -12.91 20.14 -5.80
CA GLU A 215 -13.23 21.43 -5.21
C GLU A 215 -12.77 22.56 -6.13
N GLU A 216 -13.44 23.71 -6.04
CA GLU A 216 -13.11 24.92 -6.78
C GLU A 216 -11.63 25.33 -6.57
N PRO A 217 -11.00 25.95 -7.60
CA PRO A 217 -9.61 26.37 -7.52
C PRO A 217 -9.44 27.48 -6.46
N ASP A 218 -8.91 27.11 -5.30
CA ASP A 218 -8.54 28.04 -4.21
C ASP A 218 -7.07 27.79 -3.83
N ASP A 219 -6.25 28.83 -3.92
CA ASP A 219 -4.81 28.80 -3.62
C ASP A 219 -4.53 28.31 -2.20
N ALA A 220 -5.36 28.69 -1.22
CA ALA A 220 -5.18 28.26 0.16
C ALA A 220 -5.38 26.74 0.29
N ARG A 221 -6.33 26.17 -0.48
CA ARG A 221 -6.56 24.72 -0.52
C ARG A 221 -5.45 24.01 -1.27
N TRP A 222 -5.00 24.56 -2.40
CA TRP A 222 -3.88 24.02 -3.18
C TRP A 222 -2.63 23.91 -2.30
N ILE A 223 -2.27 24.97 -1.57
CA ILE A 223 -1.10 24.98 -0.66
C ILE A 223 -1.28 23.99 0.49
N ARG A 224 -2.49 23.90 1.07
CA ARG A 224 -2.80 22.92 2.13
C ARG A 224 -2.66 21.49 1.62
N ARG A 225 -3.10 21.22 0.39
CA ARG A 225 -2.99 19.92 -0.27
C ARG A 225 -1.53 19.58 -0.60
N LEU A 226 -0.74 20.55 -1.08
CA LEU A 226 0.70 20.40 -1.27
C LEU A 226 1.39 19.94 0.03
N GLY A 227 1.16 20.65 1.13
CA GLY A 227 1.73 20.30 2.44
C GLY A 227 1.25 18.94 2.97
N GLY A 228 0.05 18.51 2.60
CA GLY A 228 -0.46 17.16 2.87
C GLY A 228 0.27 16.09 2.06
N LEU A 229 0.40 16.27 0.75
CA LEU A 229 1.03 15.32 -0.15
C LEU A 229 2.53 15.16 0.11
N LEU A 230 3.24 16.26 0.36
CA LEU A 230 4.67 16.22 0.69
C LEU A 230 4.93 15.37 1.93
N ARG A 231 4.12 15.50 2.98
CA ARG A 231 4.27 14.72 4.23
C ARG A 231 3.74 13.29 4.10
N GLY A 232 2.58 13.14 3.47
CA GLY A 232 1.87 11.89 3.33
C GLY A 232 2.52 10.99 2.29
N ARG A 233 2.23 11.29 1.01
CA ARG A 233 2.63 10.53 -0.17
C ARG A 233 4.14 10.44 -0.34
N HIS A 234 4.83 11.56 -0.13
CA HIS A 234 6.25 11.71 -0.43
C HIS A 234 7.17 11.61 0.81
N GLY A 235 6.60 11.54 2.02
CA GLY A 235 7.34 11.29 3.25
C GLY A 235 8.33 12.38 3.68
N LEU A 236 8.18 13.62 3.21
CA LEU A 236 8.99 14.75 3.67
C LEU A 236 8.70 15.07 5.14
N GLY A 237 9.71 15.58 5.85
CA GLY A 237 9.56 16.03 7.22
C GLY A 237 8.57 17.19 7.35
N PHE A 238 7.94 17.35 8.52
CA PHE A 238 6.97 18.43 8.73
C PHE A 238 7.56 19.83 8.48
N ARG A 239 8.79 20.07 8.94
CA ARG A 239 9.48 21.36 8.77
C ARG A 239 9.82 21.63 7.31
N GLU A 240 10.33 20.62 6.61
CA GLU A 240 10.69 20.70 5.19
C GLU A 240 9.45 20.97 4.33
N ALA A 241 8.37 20.20 4.51
CA ALA A 241 7.11 20.45 3.83
C ALA A 241 6.51 21.83 4.16
N ARG A 242 6.67 22.32 5.40
CA ARG A 242 6.26 23.67 5.80
C ARG A 242 7.12 24.75 5.12
N GLY A 243 8.42 24.53 5.01
CA GLY A 243 9.33 25.43 4.29
C GLY A 243 8.92 25.59 2.83
N HIS A 244 8.74 24.48 2.12
CA HIS A 244 8.29 24.48 0.74
C HIS A 244 6.92 25.15 0.53
N THR A 245 5.95 24.88 1.41
CA THR A 245 4.63 25.53 1.31
C THR A 245 4.68 27.02 1.65
N ALA A 246 5.60 27.46 2.51
CA ALA A 246 5.82 28.88 2.80
C ALA A 246 6.49 29.61 1.64
N GLU A 247 7.48 29.00 0.99
CA GLU A 247 8.14 29.51 -0.20
C GLU A 247 7.14 29.69 -1.35
N VAL A 248 6.33 28.67 -1.64
CA VAL A 248 5.29 28.75 -2.67
C VAL A 248 4.26 29.83 -2.35
N ARG A 249 3.84 29.96 -1.08
CA ARG A 249 2.94 31.04 -0.66
C ARG A 249 3.55 32.42 -0.90
N SER A 250 4.83 32.59 -0.60
CA SER A 250 5.54 33.85 -0.83
C SER A 250 5.62 34.19 -2.31
N HIS A 251 5.89 33.21 -3.18
CA HIS A 251 5.89 33.43 -4.62
C HIS A 251 4.52 33.79 -5.17
N LEU A 252 3.45 33.11 -4.73
CA LEU A 252 2.09 33.43 -5.18
C LEU A 252 1.65 34.83 -4.75
N ALA A 253 2.01 35.23 -3.53
CA ALA A 253 1.75 36.58 -3.04
C ALA A 253 2.51 37.65 -3.86
N ALA A 254 3.71 37.33 -4.36
CA ALA A 254 4.51 38.24 -5.18
C ALA A 254 4.07 38.27 -6.66
N SER A 255 3.66 37.14 -7.23
CA SER A 255 3.29 37.04 -8.64
C SER A 255 1.85 37.49 -8.92
N GLY A 256 0.95 37.37 -7.92
CA GLY A 256 -0.48 37.61 -8.11
C GLY A 256 -1.18 36.57 -9.02
N THR A 257 -0.49 35.50 -9.40
CA THR A 257 -1.03 34.42 -10.23
C THR A 257 -1.63 33.31 -9.37
N GLY A 258 -2.70 32.68 -9.83
CA GLY A 258 -3.30 31.55 -9.13
C GLY A 258 -2.37 30.33 -9.10
N ALA A 259 -2.40 29.56 -8.02
CA ALA A 259 -1.50 28.44 -7.76
C ALA A 259 -1.55 27.37 -8.86
N GLN A 260 -2.75 27.04 -9.32
CA GLN A 260 -2.94 26.06 -10.39
C GLN A 260 -2.40 26.57 -11.74
N GLN A 261 -2.48 27.87 -12.00
CA GLN A 261 -1.94 28.46 -13.23
C GLN A 261 -0.40 28.52 -13.19
N ALA A 262 0.17 28.87 -12.03
CA ALA A 262 1.61 29.00 -11.87
C ALA A 262 2.35 27.65 -11.81
N TYR A 263 1.76 26.65 -11.13
CA TYR A 263 2.44 25.40 -10.80
C TYR A 263 1.76 24.15 -11.37
N GLY A 264 0.57 24.27 -11.95
CA GLY A 264 -0.19 23.15 -12.49
C GLY A 264 -0.83 22.27 -11.42
N ASP A 265 -0.90 20.97 -11.70
CA ASP A 265 -1.45 19.98 -10.77
C ASP A 265 -0.58 19.85 -9.52
N VAL A 266 -1.23 19.95 -8.35
CA VAL A 266 -0.54 19.92 -7.05
C VAL A 266 0.20 18.62 -6.78
N ALA A 267 -0.29 17.48 -7.28
CA ALA A 267 0.35 16.19 -7.06
C ALA A 267 1.57 16.01 -7.96
N VAL A 268 1.49 16.48 -9.21
CA VAL A 268 2.64 16.57 -10.12
C VAL A 268 3.73 17.47 -9.53
N TYR A 269 3.35 18.67 -9.06
CA TYR A 269 4.29 19.59 -8.45
C TYR A 269 4.92 19.03 -7.16
N ALA A 270 4.12 18.39 -6.30
CA ALA A 270 4.63 17.72 -5.10
C ALA A 270 5.62 16.60 -5.44
N ALA A 271 5.36 15.80 -6.47
CA ALA A 271 6.26 14.76 -6.92
C ALA A 271 7.57 15.31 -7.48
N ARG A 272 7.53 16.40 -8.27
CA ARG A 272 8.74 17.10 -8.74
C ARG A 272 9.59 17.61 -7.58
N LEU A 273 8.96 18.20 -6.58
CA LEU A 273 9.64 18.71 -5.39
C LEU A 273 10.26 17.57 -4.56
N ALA A 274 9.53 16.46 -4.45
CA ALA A 274 9.97 15.26 -3.75
C ALA A 274 10.97 14.40 -4.53
N GLY A 275 11.11 14.57 -5.85
CA GLY A 275 11.98 13.76 -6.71
C GLY A 275 13.45 13.76 -6.28
N LYS A 276 13.86 14.77 -5.49
CA LYS A 276 15.20 14.85 -4.88
C LYS A 276 15.37 13.97 -3.63
N ALA A 277 14.29 13.37 -3.09
CA ALA A 277 14.26 12.68 -1.82
C ALA A 277 14.55 11.17 -1.91
N GLY A 278 15.52 10.74 -2.72
CA GLY A 278 15.90 9.31 -2.84
C GLY A 278 16.21 8.62 -1.50
N ARG A 279 16.58 9.38 -0.46
CA ARG A 279 16.75 8.90 0.92
C ARG A 279 15.44 8.39 1.57
N ALA A 280 14.30 9.04 1.29
CA ALA A 280 12.99 8.63 1.82
C ALA A 280 12.57 7.26 1.26
N ARG A 281 12.77 7.03 -0.04
CA ARG A 281 12.53 5.74 -0.69
C ARG A 281 13.38 4.60 -0.09
N ARG A 282 14.69 4.83 0.09
CA ARG A 282 15.59 3.82 0.69
C ARG A 282 15.18 3.46 2.12
N LYS A 283 14.75 4.46 2.91
CA LYS A 283 14.28 4.26 4.29
C LYS A 283 12.99 3.44 4.33
N GLU A 284 12.04 3.75 3.45
CA GLU A 284 10.78 3.01 3.35
C GLU A 284 11.00 1.55 2.90
N ARG A 285 11.91 1.31 1.94
CA ARG A 285 12.29 -0.06 1.53
C ARG A 285 12.87 -0.87 2.69
N ARG A 286 13.83 -0.31 3.43
CA ARG A 286 14.42 -0.98 4.62
C ARG A 286 13.35 -1.28 5.67
N ARG A 287 12.41 -0.35 5.86
CA ARG A 287 11.31 -0.50 6.81
C ARG A 287 10.37 -1.65 6.43
N ARG A 288 10.04 -1.80 5.15
CA ARG A 288 9.22 -2.93 4.69
C ARG A 288 9.91 -4.27 4.88
N LEU A 289 11.21 -4.33 4.60
CA LEU A 289 11.99 -5.55 4.83
C LEU A 289 12.00 -5.91 6.32
N ALA A 290 12.22 -4.93 7.19
CA ALA A 290 12.15 -5.13 8.64
C ALA A 290 10.75 -5.58 9.10
N PHE A 291 9.70 -5.00 8.52
CA PHE A 291 8.31 -5.34 8.86
C PHE A 291 7.94 -6.74 8.39
N GLY A 292 8.28 -7.10 7.14
CA GLY A 292 8.09 -8.44 6.62
C GLY A 292 8.85 -9.49 7.44
N GLY A 293 10.09 -9.18 7.83
CA GLY A 293 10.88 -10.03 8.73
C GLY A 293 10.24 -10.21 10.11
N LEU A 294 9.72 -9.13 10.70
CA LEU A 294 9.05 -9.18 12.01
C LEU A 294 7.74 -9.98 11.95
N THR A 295 6.91 -9.77 10.92
CA THR A 295 5.68 -10.54 10.74
C THR A 295 5.99 -12.02 10.55
N ALA A 296 6.98 -12.36 9.71
CA ALA A 296 7.42 -13.74 9.53
C ALA A 296 7.92 -14.36 10.84
N LEU A 297 8.70 -13.60 11.63
CA LEU A 297 9.21 -14.06 12.93
C LEU A 297 8.10 -14.32 13.94
N VAL A 298 7.04 -13.50 13.94
CA VAL A 298 5.87 -13.72 14.81
C VAL A 298 5.07 -14.94 14.38
N LEU A 299 4.88 -15.15 13.09
CA LEU A 299 4.24 -16.37 12.58
C LEU A 299 5.04 -17.63 12.91
N LEU A 300 6.38 -17.57 12.81
CA LEU A 300 7.28 -18.67 13.19
C LEU A 300 7.28 -18.93 14.71
N ALA A 301 7.25 -17.87 15.52
CA ALA A 301 7.12 -17.99 16.96
C ALA A 301 5.78 -18.63 17.34
N ASP A 302 4.69 -18.23 16.68
CA ASP A 302 3.37 -18.82 16.90
C ASP A 302 3.36 -20.33 16.56
N GLU A 303 3.95 -20.73 15.44
CA GLU A 303 4.05 -22.16 15.05
C GLU A 303 4.75 -23.03 16.11
N GLN A 304 5.89 -22.55 16.65
CA GLN A 304 6.64 -23.31 17.66
C GLN A 304 5.88 -23.46 18.98
N TYR A 305 5.04 -22.49 19.33
CA TYR A 305 4.26 -22.50 20.57
C TYR A 305 2.95 -23.27 20.43
N VAL A 306 2.30 -23.20 19.27
CA VAL A 306 1.11 -24.00 18.96
C VAL A 306 1.42 -25.50 18.99
N ARG A 307 2.62 -25.91 18.60
CA ARG A 307 3.08 -27.30 18.76
C ARG A 307 3.20 -27.76 20.23
N ARG A 308 3.29 -26.84 21.20
CA ARG A 308 3.39 -27.16 22.63
C ARG A 308 2.04 -27.26 23.34
N GLY A 309 0.93 -26.95 22.67
CA GLY A 309 -0.43 -27.13 23.21
C GLY A 309 -0.83 -26.21 24.37
N GLU A 310 0.02 -25.25 24.73
CA GLU A 310 -0.26 -24.25 25.77
C GLU A 310 -0.79 -22.96 25.13
N PHE A 311 -2.09 -22.92 24.86
CA PHE A 311 -2.80 -21.70 24.44
C PHE A 311 -2.97 -20.76 25.66
N GLY A 312 -1.89 -20.12 26.08
CA GLY A 312 -1.92 -19.11 27.15
C GLY A 312 -2.28 -17.71 26.64
N ALA A 313 -2.75 -16.84 27.56
CA ALA A 313 -3.07 -15.42 27.36
C ALA A 313 -1.98 -14.59 26.62
N TYR A 314 -0.76 -15.11 26.50
CA TYR A 314 0.41 -14.51 25.84
C TYR A 314 0.33 -14.45 24.30
N GLN A 315 -0.32 -15.41 23.60
CA GLN A 315 -0.47 -15.34 22.13
C GLN A 315 -1.38 -14.18 21.70
N PHE A 316 -2.43 -13.92 22.49
CA PHE A 316 -3.23 -12.71 22.39
C PHE A 316 -2.35 -11.46 22.51
N TRP A 317 -1.45 -11.39 23.49
CA TRP A 317 -0.52 -10.27 23.66
C TRP A 317 0.52 -10.15 22.53
N LEU A 318 0.88 -11.25 21.87
CA LEU A 318 1.81 -11.26 20.74
C LEU A 318 1.14 -10.70 19.46
N VAL A 319 -0.08 -11.15 19.16
CA VAL A 319 -0.90 -10.61 18.07
C VAL A 319 -1.23 -9.14 18.35
N LEU A 320 -1.64 -8.81 19.58
CA LEU A 320 -1.88 -7.46 20.02
C LEU A 320 -0.60 -6.60 19.95
N GLY A 321 0.56 -7.19 20.22
CA GLY A 321 1.88 -6.55 20.12
C GLY A 321 2.26 -6.22 18.68
N VAL A 322 2.03 -7.15 17.74
CA VAL A 322 2.20 -6.88 16.30
C VAL A 322 1.24 -5.81 15.83
N LEU A 323 -0.01 -5.86 16.29
CA LEU A 323 -1.03 -4.87 15.95
C LEU A 323 -0.71 -3.49 16.55
N ALA A 324 -0.23 -3.45 17.79
CA ALA A 324 0.20 -2.24 18.48
C ALA A 324 1.46 -1.66 17.85
N LEU A 325 2.41 -2.48 17.38
CA LEU A 325 3.56 -2.04 16.59
C LEU A 325 3.12 -1.48 15.23
N PHE A 326 2.16 -2.14 14.57
CA PHE A 326 1.54 -1.66 13.33
C PHE A 326 0.90 -0.28 13.54
N LEU A 327 0.14 -0.11 14.62
CA LEU A 327 -0.53 1.14 14.99
C LEU A 327 0.46 2.21 15.47
N TRP A 328 1.47 1.86 16.25
CA TRP A 328 2.49 2.80 16.72
C TRP A 328 3.28 3.40 15.56
N GLU A 329 3.67 2.55 14.60
CA GLU A 329 4.36 2.96 13.38
C GLU A 329 3.47 3.78 12.44
N ALA A 330 2.16 3.50 12.39
CA ALA A 330 1.21 4.27 11.62
C ALA A 330 0.82 5.62 12.27
N LEU A 331 0.74 5.68 13.60
CA LEU A 331 0.08 6.77 14.33
C LEU A 331 1.01 7.65 15.16
N VAL A 332 1.99 7.05 15.85
CA VAL A 332 2.74 7.74 16.92
C VAL A 332 4.09 8.24 16.43
N ARG A 333 4.78 7.46 15.59
CA ARG A 333 6.09 7.86 15.05
C ARG A 333 6.09 9.17 14.24
N PRO A 334 5.05 9.49 13.43
CA PRO A 334 4.94 10.79 12.77
C PRO A 334 4.78 11.98 13.74
N ARG A 335 4.38 11.71 15.00
CA ARG A 335 4.25 12.73 16.06
C ARG A 335 5.55 12.90 16.84
N LEU A 336 6.31 11.83 17.08
CA LEU A 336 7.60 11.89 17.79
C LEU A 336 8.68 12.60 16.97
N GLN A 337 8.71 12.41 15.65
CA GLN A 337 9.60 13.17 14.75
C GLN A 337 9.32 14.69 14.74
N ARG A 338 8.21 15.16 15.32
CA ARG A 338 7.92 16.60 15.50
C ARG A 338 8.56 17.22 16.74
N ARG A 339 9.04 16.41 17.70
CA ARG A 339 9.60 16.90 18.98
C ARG A 339 11.12 16.94 19.00
N THR A 340 11.80 16.15 18.16
CA THR A 340 13.27 16.00 18.18
C THR A 340 13.97 16.63 16.98
N GLY A 341 13.21 17.12 16.00
CA GLY A 341 13.72 17.96 14.92
C GLY A 341 13.25 19.35 15.19
#